data_AF-I9TBA1-F1
#
_entry.id   AF-I9TBA1-F1
#
_cell.length_a   1.000
_cell.length_b   1.000
_cell.length_c   1.000
_cell.angle_alpha   90.00
_cell.angle_beta   90.00
_cell.angle_gamma   90.00
#
_symmetry.space_group_name_H-M   'P 1'
#
loop_
_entity.id
_entity.type
_entity.pdbx_description
1 polymer ?
#
loop_
_entity_poly.entity_id
_entity_poly.type
_entity_poly.pdbx_seq_one_letter_code
_entity_poly.pdbx_strand_id
1 'polypeptide(L)'
;MKTFIFSALALGVMAGCSNTEIEDVVDSGEPVAITLNAGVETAVVVGTRAAIGTDELFKATVLGWEGDNVADYKVAPTWTAISSDIKASSEVTNNITLTNTQYYKSDGTHTFMKAFYVNGETPVADTDSWIYNLTKKDGTLDILMASAINGDKNTPAASFAFKRPLTKLIFKVVAGDGLADNVTLTSIEVKDMCVPEKINLGTDEVVFGETLATPLSIGVTASTSITATETPVGHAIMVKPIAGTFVISVTTSTKTYDNVTVTLNSVAEHLDGAGVAYTVTLTFKEQISVSASVADWSEGTGSATIG
;
A
#
# COMPACT_ATOMS: atom_id res chain seq x y z
N MET A 1 -27.18 -71.25 -49.36
CA MET A 1 -27.03 -72.32 -48.35
C MET A 1 -26.84 -71.64 -47.01
N LYS A 2 -27.83 -71.75 -46.10
CA LYS A 2 -27.79 -72.60 -44.88
C LYS A 2 -27.00 -71.87 -43.76
N THR A 3 -27.45 -71.60 -42.53
CA THR A 3 -28.59 -71.97 -41.65
C THR A 3 -28.36 -71.09 -40.37
N PHE A 4 -29.31 -70.30 -39.83
CA PHE A 4 -30.13 -70.58 -38.62
C PHE A 4 -29.27 -71.07 -37.39
N ILE A 5 -29.33 -70.56 -36.14
CA ILE A 5 -30.47 -70.29 -35.23
C ILE A 5 -29.95 -69.69 -33.88
N PHE A 6 -30.77 -68.79 -33.30
CA PHE A 6 -31.12 -68.48 -31.89
C PHE A 6 -30.13 -68.60 -30.70
N SER A 7 -30.20 -67.60 -29.80
CA SER A 7 -30.91 -67.65 -28.50
C SER A 7 -30.20 -66.71 -27.50
N ALA A 8 -30.77 -65.56 -27.13
CA ALA A 8 -31.66 -65.32 -25.98
C ALA A 8 -30.93 -64.88 -24.69
N LEU A 9 -31.70 -64.18 -23.84
CA LEU A 9 -31.43 -63.56 -22.53
C LEU A 9 -30.79 -62.16 -22.55
N ALA A 10 -31.22 -61.19 -21.75
CA ALA A 10 -32.44 -60.94 -20.97
C ALA A 10 -32.29 -59.53 -20.37
N LEU A 11 -33.43 -58.92 -20.08
CA LEU A 11 -33.64 -57.67 -19.35
C LEU A 11 -32.95 -57.65 -17.97
N GLY A 12 -32.66 -56.45 -17.44
CA GLY A 12 -32.79 -56.25 -15.99
C GLY A 12 -31.87 -55.23 -15.30
N VAL A 13 -32.29 -53.96 -15.30
CA VAL A 13 -32.50 -53.10 -14.10
C VAL A 13 -31.39 -52.97 -13.03
N MET A 14 -30.87 -51.74 -12.98
CA MET A 14 -30.58 -50.84 -11.84
C MET A 14 -29.65 -51.22 -10.65
N ALA A 15 -28.97 -50.14 -10.24
CA ALA A 15 -28.47 -49.78 -8.91
C ALA A 15 -27.10 -50.35 -8.48
N GLY A 16 -26.12 -49.45 -8.43
CA GLY A 16 -24.85 -49.60 -7.71
C GLY A 16 -24.23 -48.23 -7.51
N CYS A 17 -24.08 -47.84 -6.25
CA CYS A 17 -23.70 -46.52 -5.75
C CYS A 17 -22.47 -45.91 -6.43
N SER A 18 -22.53 -44.61 -6.71
CA SER A 18 -21.34 -43.81 -7.03
C SER A 18 -20.44 -43.73 -5.80
N ASN A 19 -19.47 -44.63 -5.71
CA ASN A 19 -18.20 -44.27 -5.13
C ASN A 19 -17.44 -43.55 -6.24
N THR A 20 -17.57 -42.23 -6.28
CA THR A 20 -16.61 -41.42 -7.02
C THR A 20 -15.31 -41.59 -6.25
N GLU A 21 -14.42 -42.42 -6.80
CA GLU A 21 -13.02 -42.42 -6.41
C GLU A 21 -12.55 -40.97 -6.44
N ILE A 22 -11.91 -40.55 -5.36
CA ILE A 22 -11.12 -39.34 -5.31
C ILE A 22 -10.17 -39.46 -6.49
N GLU A 23 -10.29 -38.60 -7.50
CA GLU A 23 -9.23 -38.46 -8.50
C GLU A 23 -7.97 -38.11 -7.72
N ASP A 24 -7.11 -39.11 -7.57
CA ASP A 24 -5.78 -38.98 -7.07
C ASP A 24 -5.12 -37.93 -7.97
N VAL A 25 -4.88 -36.73 -7.44
CA VAL A 25 -4.13 -35.69 -8.15
C VAL A 25 -2.76 -36.30 -8.37
N VAL A 26 -2.53 -36.82 -9.57
CA VAL A 26 -1.23 -37.34 -9.98
C VAL A 26 -0.28 -36.15 -9.97
N ASP A 27 0.57 -36.07 -8.95
CA ASP A 27 1.71 -35.15 -8.96
C ASP A 27 2.58 -35.51 -10.17
N SER A 28 2.55 -34.67 -11.20
CA SER A 28 3.31 -34.87 -12.44
C SER A 28 4.83 -34.80 -12.23
N GLY A 29 5.29 -34.44 -11.04
CA GLY A 29 6.69 -34.20 -10.72
C GLY A 29 7.25 -32.93 -11.38
N GLU A 30 6.42 -32.17 -12.12
CA GLU A 30 6.84 -30.93 -12.75
C GLU A 30 6.98 -29.81 -11.71
N PRO A 31 7.97 -28.90 -11.87
CA PRO A 31 8.10 -27.73 -11.01
C PRO A 31 6.85 -26.84 -11.06
N VAL A 32 6.31 -26.50 -9.89
CA VAL A 32 5.18 -25.58 -9.77
C VAL A 32 5.70 -24.16 -9.58
N ALA A 33 5.46 -23.28 -10.55
CA ALA A 33 5.87 -21.89 -10.49
C ALA A 33 5.05 -21.13 -9.44
N ILE A 34 5.70 -20.20 -8.75
CA ILE A 34 5.04 -19.27 -7.83
C ILE A 34 4.30 -18.21 -8.65
N THR A 35 2.97 -18.22 -8.55
CA THR A 35 2.08 -17.18 -9.09
C THR A 35 1.42 -16.44 -7.94
N LEU A 36 1.48 -15.11 -7.96
CA LEU A 36 1.01 -14.28 -6.86
C LEU A 36 -0.25 -13.52 -7.23
N ASN A 37 -1.00 -13.10 -6.21
CA ASN A 37 -2.12 -12.19 -6.34
C ASN A 37 -1.92 -11.05 -5.34
N ALA A 38 -2.40 -9.84 -5.63
CA ALA A 38 -2.26 -8.71 -4.71
C ALA A 38 -3.35 -7.66 -4.85
N GLY A 39 -3.69 -7.00 -3.75
CA GLY A 39 -4.53 -5.80 -3.72
C GLY A 39 -3.96 -4.74 -2.78
N VAL A 40 -4.46 -3.51 -2.90
CA VAL A 40 -4.09 -2.38 -2.05
C VAL A 40 -5.33 -1.88 -1.32
N GLU A 41 -5.23 -1.59 -0.03
CA GLU A 41 -6.30 -0.86 0.67
C GLU A 41 -6.40 0.57 0.10
N THR A 42 -7.54 0.92 -0.53
CA THR A 42 -7.74 2.22 -1.21
C THR A 42 -9.03 2.91 -0.87
N ALA A 43 -8.99 4.25 -0.86
CA ALA A 43 -10.13 5.16 -0.99
C ALA A 43 -9.96 6.08 -2.20
N VAL A 44 -11.09 6.57 -2.74
CA VAL A 44 -11.14 7.55 -3.84
C VAL A 44 -10.98 8.96 -3.27
N VAL A 45 -9.92 9.67 -3.62
CA VAL A 45 -9.78 11.11 -3.31
C VAL A 45 -9.38 11.90 -4.55
N VAL A 46 -10.14 12.97 -4.85
CA VAL A 46 -9.95 13.87 -6.00
C VAL A 46 -9.09 15.09 -5.60
N GLY A 47 -7.90 15.21 -6.22
CA GLY A 47 -7.02 16.39 -6.27
C GLY A 47 -6.15 16.66 -5.01
N THR A 48 -4.89 17.13 -5.07
CA THR A 48 -3.86 17.22 -6.12
C THR A 48 -2.78 16.16 -5.95
N ARG A 49 -2.32 15.60 -7.08
CA ARG A 49 -1.18 14.68 -7.29
C ARG A 49 -0.81 13.80 -6.08
N ALA A 50 -1.51 12.66 -5.97
CA ALA A 50 -1.15 11.60 -5.04
C ALA A 50 0.24 11.02 -5.37
N ALA A 51 0.97 10.55 -4.34
CA ALA A 51 2.24 9.86 -4.55
C ALA A 51 2.06 8.48 -5.20
N ILE A 52 0.94 7.80 -5.00
CA ILE A 52 0.43 6.82 -5.97
C ILE A 52 -1.09 6.93 -5.99
N GLY A 53 -1.67 7.07 -7.18
CA GLY A 53 -3.11 7.23 -7.37
C GLY A 53 -3.87 5.91 -7.29
N THR A 54 -5.18 5.96 -7.03
CA THR A 54 -6.07 4.81 -7.26
C THR A 54 -5.94 4.40 -8.73
N ASP A 55 -5.80 3.10 -8.99
CA ASP A 55 -5.60 2.50 -10.32
C ASP A 55 -4.21 2.71 -10.96
N GLU A 56 -3.27 3.38 -10.29
CA GLU A 56 -1.88 3.46 -10.76
C GLU A 56 -1.19 2.09 -10.63
N LEU A 57 -0.27 1.80 -11.55
CA LEU A 57 0.47 0.55 -11.55
C LEU A 57 1.79 0.69 -10.80
N PHE A 58 2.13 -0.29 -9.97
CA PHE A 58 3.43 -0.37 -9.31
C PHE A 58 4.03 -1.77 -9.40
N LYS A 59 5.34 -1.86 -9.15
CA LYS A 59 6.07 -3.14 -9.09
C LYS A 59 6.70 -3.29 -7.72
N ALA A 60 6.29 -4.32 -7.00
CA ALA A 60 6.81 -4.59 -5.66
C ALA A 60 8.14 -5.34 -5.70
N THR A 61 8.99 -5.07 -4.73
CA THR A 61 10.07 -5.97 -4.35
C THR A 61 9.47 -7.11 -3.54
N VAL A 62 9.66 -8.34 -3.99
CA VAL A 62 9.18 -9.56 -3.33
C VAL A 62 10.38 -10.38 -2.86
N LEU A 63 10.35 -10.79 -1.61
CA LEU A 63 11.40 -11.57 -0.97
C LEU A 63 10.82 -12.90 -0.49
N GLY A 64 11.57 -13.98 -0.67
CA GLY A 64 11.17 -15.31 -0.25
C GLY A 64 12.15 -15.97 0.71
N TRP A 65 11.60 -16.70 1.69
CA TRP A 65 12.30 -17.53 2.65
C TRP A 65 11.72 -18.94 2.62
N GLU A 66 12.56 -19.95 2.67
CA GLU A 66 12.13 -21.35 2.72
C GLU A 66 12.20 -21.86 4.17
N GLY A 67 11.19 -22.60 4.62
CA GLY A 67 11.17 -23.19 5.95
C GLY A 67 10.01 -24.17 6.17
N ASP A 68 10.07 -24.94 7.26
CA ASP A 68 9.14 -26.06 7.46
C ASP A 68 7.76 -25.63 8.03
N ASN A 69 7.67 -24.50 8.73
CA ASN A 69 6.42 -24.01 9.36
C ASN A 69 6.40 -22.50 9.65
N VAL A 70 7.57 -21.90 9.88
CA VAL A 70 7.72 -20.46 10.08
C VAL A 70 9.04 -20.02 9.48
N ALA A 71 9.05 -18.84 8.84
CA ALA A 71 10.29 -18.21 8.39
C ALA A 71 10.90 -17.35 9.50
N ASP A 72 12.23 -17.38 9.58
CA ASP A 72 12.99 -16.34 10.26
C ASP A 72 13.23 -15.18 9.28
N TYR A 73 12.54 -14.06 9.49
CA TYR A 73 12.69 -12.86 8.65
C TYR A 73 13.91 -12.01 9.02
N LYS A 74 14.73 -12.44 10.00
CA LYS A 74 15.99 -11.80 10.39
C LYS A 74 17.21 -12.55 9.86
N VAL A 75 17.01 -13.31 8.79
CA VAL A 75 18.09 -13.84 7.96
C VAL A 75 17.89 -13.41 6.51
N ALA A 76 18.95 -13.54 5.72
CA ALA A 76 18.89 -13.21 4.31
C ALA A 76 17.78 -14.00 3.60
N PRO A 77 16.97 -13.34 2.74
CA PRO A 77 16.00 -14.06 1.94
C PRO A 77 16.72 -15.05 1.02
N THR A 78 16.09 -16.19 0.79
CA THR A 78 16.59 -17.20 -0.16
C THR A 78 16.61 -16.63 -1.58
N TRP A 79 15.65 -15.77 -1.90
CA TRP A 79 15.58 -15.09 -3.18
C TRP A 79 14.90 -13.72 -3.07
N THR A 80 15.18 -12.86 -4.03
CA THR A 80 14.53 -11.56 -4.20
C THR A 80 14.19 -11.37 -5.67
N ALA A 81 13.00 -10.87 -5.94
CA ALA A 81 12.51 -10.60 -7.29
C ALA A 81 11.68 -9.32 -7.32
N ILE A 82 11.43 -8.81 -8.52
CA ILE A 82 10.50 -7.70 -8.74
C ILE A 82 9.24 -8.26 -9.39
N SER A 83 8.08 -7.79 -8.95
CA SER A 83 6.80 -8.22 -9.54
C SER A 83 6.56 -7.62 -10.93
N SER A 84 5.62 -8.20 -11.67
CA SER A 84 4.90 -7.48 -12.73
C SER A 84 4.03 -6.37 -12.13
N ASP A 85 3.34 -5.64 -12.99
CA ASP A 85 2.48 -4.53 -12.57
C ASP A 85 1.36 -5.01 -11.63
N ILE A 86 1.18 -4.27 -10.54
CA ILE A 86 0.12 -4.42 -9.55
C ILE A 86 -0.71 -3.15 -9.58
N LYS A 87 -2.04 -3.29 -9.65
CA LYS A 87 -2.96 -2.16 -9.60
C LYS A 87 -3.08 -1.65 -8.16
N ALA A 88 -2.84 -0.36 -7.95
CA ALA A 88 -3.05 0.32 -6.68
C ALA A 88 -4.55 0.58 -6.45
N SER A 89 -5.32 -0.49 -6.29
CA SER A 89 -6.77 -0.48 -6.03
C SER A 89 -7.15 -1.60 -5.06
N SER A 90 -8.35 -1.52 -4.51
CA SER A 90 -8.95 -2.60 -3.72
C SER A 90 -9.26 -3.86 -4.55
N GLU A 91 -9.31 -3.75 -5.89
CA GLU A 91 -9.42 -4.91 -6.77
C GLU A 91 -8.14 -5.75 -6.75
N VAL A 92 -8.31 -7.06 -6.61
CA VAL A 92 -7.20 -8.01 -6.65
C VAL A 92 -6.63 -8.09 -8.08
N THR A 93 -5.36 -7.74 -8.20
CA THR A 93 -4.55 -8.08 -9.37
C THR A 93 -4.17 -9.55 -9.28
N ASN A 94 -4.60 -10.33 -10.27
CA ASN A 94 -4.33 -11.77 -10.31
C ASN A 94 -3.12 -12.08 -11.20
N ASN A 95 -2.49 -13.23 -10.97
CA ASN A 95 -1.41 -13.77 -11.81
C ASN A 95 -0.20 -12.83 -11.95
N ILE A 96 0.18 -12.20 -10.84
CA ILE A 96 1.39 -11.40 -10.73
C ILE A 96 2.58 -12.34 -10.91
N THR A 97 3.44 -12.00 -11.88
CA THR A 97 4.65 -12.73 -12.21
C THR A 97 5.88 -12.07 -11.58
N LEU A 98 6.99 -12.79 -11.52
CA LEU A 98 8.27 -12.30 -10.96
C LEU A 98 9.31 -12.20 -12.09
N THR A 99 10.19 -11.20 -12.03
CA THR A 99 11.25 -10.96 -13.05
C THR A 99 12.17 -12.16 -13.26
N ASN A 100 12.36 -12.98 -12.23
CA ASN A 100 12.88 -14.33 -12.32
C ASN A 100 11.83 -15.28 -11.78
N THR A 101 11.34 -16.21 -12.60
CA THR A 101 10.36 -17.21 -12.17
C THR A 101 10.92 -18.00 -10.98
N GLN A 102 10.19 -17.98 -9.87
CA GLN A 102 10.47 -18.79 -8.68
C GLN A 102 9.55 -20.00 -8.68
N TYR A 103 10.00 -21.09 -8.06
CA TYR A 103 9.27 -22.35 -7.98
C TYR A 103 9.21 -22.82 -6.54
N TYR A 104 8.08 -23.41 -6.16
CA TYR A 104 7.97 -24.09 -4.88
C TYR A 104 8.93 -25.29 -4.84
N LYS A 105 9.43 -25.60 -3.63
CA LYS A 105 10.25 -26.78 -3.42
C LYS A 105 9.42 -28.05 -3.61
N SER A 106 10.05 -29.08 -4.18
CA SER A 106 9.37 -30.35 -4.49
C SER A 106 9.12 -31.23 -3.27
N ASP A 107 9.81 -30.96 -2.16
CA ASP A 107 9.73 -31.71 -0.90
C ASP A 107 8.60 -31.24 0.03
N GLY A 108 7.82 -30.23 -0.40
CA GLY A 108 6.73 -29.67 0.39
C GLY A 108 7.17 -28.59 1.38
N THR A 109 8.44 -28.16 1.37
CA THR A 109 8.88 -27.00 2.15
C THR A 109 8.06 -25.76 1.78
N HIS A 110 7.64 -25.01 2.80
CA HIS A 110 6.88 -23.77 2.59
C HIS A 110 7.81 -22.64 2.14
N THR A 111 7.32 -21.87 1.19
CA THR A 111 7.91 -20.60 0.79
C THR A 111 7.11 -19.46 1.43
N PHE A 112 7.74 -18.76 2.37
CA PHE A 112 7.22 -17.56 3.02
C PHE A 112 7.66 -16.33 2.24
N MET A 113 6.74 -15.41 2.00
CA MET A 113 7.00 -14.25 1.16
C MET A 113 6.54 -12.96 1.81
N LYS A 114 7.35 -11.92 1.69
CA LYS A 114 7.03 -10.54 2.03
C LYS A 114 7.22 -9.66 0.82
N ALA A 115 6.48 -8.55 0.77
CA ALA A 115 6.60 -7.61 -0.32
C ALA A 115 6.48 -6.16 0.17
N PHE A 116 7.22 -5.28 -0.49
CA PHE A 116 7.10 -3.84 -0.30
C PHE A 116 7.29 -3.10 -1.61
N TYR A 117 6.85 -1.86 -1.64
CA TYR A 117 7.09 -0.92 -2.73
C TYR A 117 7.37 0.47 -2.14
N VAL A 118 8.26 1.21 -2.78
CA VAL A 118 8.54 2.60 -2.45
C VAL A 118 8.43 3.43 -3.71
N ASN A 119 7.55 4.42 -3.70
CA ASN A 119 7.56 5.45 -4.72
C ASN A 119 8.48 6.61 -4.32
N GLY A 120 9.19 7.15 -5.29
CA GLY A 120 10.03 8.34 -5.12
C GLY A 120 11.50 8.07 -4.85
N GLU A 121 11.89 6.82 -4.59
CA GLU A 121 13.28 6.36 -4.62
C GLU A 121 13.39 4.83 -4.81
N THR A 122 14.58 4.32 -5.09
CA THR A 122 14.88 2.88 -5.08
C THR A 122 15.56 2.53 -3.74
N PRO A 123 14.92 1.75 -2.86
CA PRO A 123 15.50 1.37 -1.59
C PRO A 123 16.75 0.51 -1.77
N VAL A 124 17.75 0.68 -0.91
CA VAL A 124 19.03 -0.04 -0.97
C VAL A 124 19.11 -1.04 0.18
N ALA A 125 19.31 -2.32 -0.12
CA ALA A 125 19.49 -3.33 0.91
C ALA A 125 20.67 -2.98 1.82
N ASP A 126 20.47 -3.10 3.13
CA ASP A 126 21.53 -3.01 4.14
C ASP A 126 22.41 -4.29 4.09
N THR A 127 23.48 -4.29 4.88
CA THR A 127 24.30 -5.48 5.16
C THR A 127 23.41 -6.62 5.65
N ASP A 128 22.46 -6.26 6.52
CA ASP A 128 21.34 -7.11 6.91
C ASP A 128 20.29 -7.07 5.78
N SER A 129 20.41 -7.95 4.80
CA SER A 129 19.59 -7.98 3.55
C SER A 129 18.06 -8.05 3.69
N TRP A 130 17.51 -8.15 4.91
CA TRP A 130 16.09 -8.00 5.24
C TRP A 130 15.71 -6.57 5.68
N ILE A 131 16.68 -5.65 5.67
CA ILE A 131 16.53 -4.22 5.94
C ILE A 131 16.87 -3.45 4.66
N TYR A 132 16.05 -2.47 4.32
CA TYR A 132 16.27 -1.60 3.16
C TYR A 132 16.33 -0.14 3.61
N ASN A 133 17.44 0.52 3.30
CA ASN A 133 17.69 1.92 3.63
C ASN A 133 17.05 2.87 2.62
N LEU A 134 16.55 3.98 3.15
CA LEU A 134 15.86 5.07 2.47
C LEU A 134 16.61 6.38 2.71
N THR A 135 16.95 7.08 1.64
CA THR A 135 17.83 8.27 1.70
C THR A 135 17.07 9.57 1.59
N LYS A 136 15.92 9.57 0.91
CA LYS A 136 15.11 10.76 0.68
C LYS A 136 14.38 11.16 1.96
N LYS A 137 14.49 12.45 2.33
CA LYS A 137 13.94 13.00 3.59
C LYS A 137 12.98 14.17 3.38
N ASP A 138 12.52 14.39 2.15
CA ASP A 138 11.66 15.52 1.80
C ASP A 138 10.15 15.27 2.02
N GLY A 139 9.81 14.14 2.64
CA GLY A 139 8.43 13.78 2.94
C GLY A 139 7.61 13.40 1.70
N THR A 140 8.23 13.08 0.56
CA THR A 140 7.49 12.69 -0.67
C THR A 140 7.45 11.18 -0.93
N LEU A 141 8.07 10.37 -0.07
CA LEU A 141 8.08 8.91 -0.21
C LEU A 141 6.72 8.31 0.15
N ASP A 142 6.19 7.47 -0.73
CA ASP A 142 5.02 6.62 -0.44
C ASP A 142 5.46 5.16 -0.38
N ILE A 143 5.09 4.48 0.70
CA ILE A 143 5.53 3.11 0.97
C ILE A 143 4.30 2.23 1.08
N LEU A 144 4.32 1.13 0.35
CA LEU A 144 3.37 0.03 0.50
C LEU A 144 4.12 -1.16 1.11
N MET A 145 3.54 -1.78 2.12
CA MET A 145 4.04 -3.04 2.69
C MET A 145 2.90 -4.04 2.77
N ALA A 146 3.19 -5.30 2.45
CA ALA A 146 2.26 -6.40 2.62
C ALA A 146 2.71 -7.31 3.76
N SER A 147 1.74 -7.80 4.53
CA SER A 147 1.98 -8.83 5.53
C SER A 147 2.50 -10.11 4.87
N ALA A 148 3.19 -10.93 5.67
CA ALA A 148 3.70 -12.21 5.18
C ALA A 148 2.58 -13.12 4.68
N ILE A 149 2.81 -13.74 3.52
CA ILE A 149 2.04 -14.86 3.00
C ILE A 149 2.95 -16.09 2.94
N ASN A 150 2.36 -17.27 2.80
CA ASN A 150 3.12 -18.48 2.53
C ASN A 150 2.31 -19.41 1.63
N GLY A 151 3.01 -20.30 0.95
CA GLY A 151 2.43 -21.40 0.20
C GLY A 151 3.47 -22.50 -0.01
N ASP A 152 3.04 -23.59 -0.62
CA ASP A 152 3.87 -24.72 -1.00
C ASP A 152 3.41 -25.26 -2.38
N LYS A 153 4.04 -26.33 -2.86
CA LYS A 153 3.75 -26.93 -4.16
C LYS A 153 2.27 -27.36 -4.33
N ASN A 154 1.63 -27.76 -3.25
CA ASN A 154 0.26 -28.28 -3.24
C ASN A 154 -0.76 -27.21 -2.82
N THR A 155 -0.32 -26.20 -2.07
CA THR A 155 -1.16 -25.13 -1.52
C THR A 155 -0.64 -23.76 -1.97
N PRO A 156 -1.25 -23.14 -3.00
CA PRO A 156 -0.86 -21.82 -3.46
C PRO A 156 -0.95 -20.76 -2.35
N ALA A 157 -0.06 -19.77 -2.42
CA ALA A 157 -0.07 -18.70 -1.43
C ALA A 157 -1.30 -17.80 -1.53
N ALA A 158 -1.71 -17.23 -0.39
CA ALA A 158 -2.74 -16.20 -0.33
C ALA A 158 -2.32 -14.92 -1.09
N SER A 159 -3.27 -14.02 -1.30
CA SER A 159 -2.99 -12.72 -1.93
C SER A 159 -2.22 -11.80 -0.98
N PHE A 160 -1.24 -11.05 -1.51
CA PHE A 160 -0.67 -9.93 -0.78
C PHE A 160 -1.71 -8.83 -0.55
N ALA A 161 -1.87 -8.41 0.70
CA ALA A 161 -2.65 -7.24 1.07
C ALA A 161 -1.71 -6.09 1.42
N PHE A 162 -1.52 -5.16 0.49
CA PHE A 162 -0.66 -4.00 0.70
C PHE A 162 -1.37 -2.89 1.49
N LYS A 163 -0.69 -2.41 2.52
CA LYS A 163 -1.12 -1.31 3.38
C LYS A 163 -0.08 -0.19 3.34
N ARG A 164 -0.52 1.01 3.71
CA ARG A 164 0.38 2.16 3.89
C ARG A 164 0.67 2.37 5.37
N PRO A 165 1.93 2.32 5.80
CA PRO A 165 2.31 2.57 7.18
C PRO A 165 2.46 4.06 7.53
N LEU A 166 2.22 4.98 6.59
CA LEU A 166 2.42 6.42 6.75
C LEU A 166 1.11 7.17 6.83
N THR A 167 1.14 8.37 7.44
CA THR A 167 0.10 9.38 7.24
C THR A 167 0.43 10.22 6.02
N LYS A 168 -0.59 10.53 5.21
CA LYS A 168 -0.52 11.49 4.10
C LYS A 168 -1.24 12.78 4.48
N LEU A 169 -0.59 13.93 4.22
CA LEU A 169 -1.15 15.27 4.39
C LEU A 169 -1.28 15.95 3.03
N ILE A 170 -2.48 16.42 2.72
CA ILE A 170 -2.80 17.18 1.50
C ILE A 170 -3.26 18.56 1.96
N PHE A 171 -2.76 19.63 1.33
CA PHE A 171 -3.14 20.99 1.69
C PHE A 171 -4.02 21.61 0.62
N LYS A 172 -5.08 22.27 1.09
CA LYS A 172 -5.95 23.15 0.29
C LYS A 172 -5.94 24.55 0.91
N VAL A 173 -6.15 25.55 0.09
CA VAL A 173 -6.32 26.94 0.54
C VAL A 173 -7.59 27.54 -0.03
N VAL A 174 -8.18 28.45 0.75
CA VAL A 174 -9.37 29.21 0.36
C VAL A 174 -9.36 30.59 0.99
N ALA A 175 -9.83 31.59 0.27
CA ALA A 175 -10.08 32.93 0.77
C ALA A 175 -11.35 32.91 1.62
N GLY A 176 -11.26 33.42 2.84
CA GLY A 176 -12.40 33.72 3.69
C GLY A 176 -12.69 35.22 3.72
N ASP A 177 -13.80 35.57 4.35
CA ASP A 177 -14.23 36.97 4.50
C ASP A 177 -13.14 37.83 5.15
N GLY A 178 -12.86 38.99 4.53
CA GLY A 178 -11.88 39.96 5.03
C GLY A 178 -10.44 39.74 4.56
N LEU A 179 -10.15 38.77 3.68
CA LEU A 179 -8.85 38.71 3.00
C LEU A 179 -8.72 39.88 2.01
N ALA A 180 -7.58 40.56 2.03
CA ALA A 180 -7.28 41.60 1.05
C ALA A 180 -7.15 41.02 -0.37
N ASP A 181 -7.50 41.83 -1.38
CA ASP A 181 -7.34 41.44 -2.78
C ASP A 181 -5.88 41.13 -3.14
N ASN A 182 -5.68 40.17 -4.04
CA ASN A 182 -4.37 39.81 -4.61
C ASN A 182 -3.33 39.26 -3.60
N VAL A 183 -3.77 38.77 -2.43
CA VAL A 183 -2.88 38.00 -1.55
C VAL A 183 -2.57 36.65 -2.19
N THR A 184 -1.28 36.32 -2.25
CA THR A 184 -0.79 35.05 -2.80
C THR A 184 -0.12 34.21 -1.73
N LEU A 185 -0.31 32.90 -1.77
CA LEU A 185 0.46 31.93 -1.00
C LEU A 185 1.87 31.79 -1.58
N THR A 186 2.85 31.82 -0.70
CA THR A 186 4.28 31.68 -1.04
C THR A 186 4.84 30.35 -0.56
N SER A 187 4.53 29.95 0.67
CA SER A 187 4.98 28.66 1.22
C SER A 187 4.05 28.14 2.32
N ILE A 188 4.07 26.81 2.47
CA ILE A 188 3.60 26.10 3.66
C ILE A 188 4.71 25.13 4.04
N GLU A 189 5.13 25.20 5.30
CA GLU A 189 6.19 24.38 5.88
C GLU A 189 5.62 23.62 7.08
N VAL A 190 5.82 22.30 7.11
CA VAL A 190 5.37 21.40 8.17
C VAL A 190 6.53 21.12 9.11
N LYS A 191 6.37 21.46 10.39
CA LYS A 191 7.44 21.40 11.39
C LYS A 191 7.43 20.08 12.15
N ASP A 192 8.59 19.76 12.73
CA ASP A 192 8.76 18.68 13.70
C ASP A 192 8.33 17.29 13.22
N MET A 193 8.49 17.04 11.92
CA MET A 193 8.10 15.78 11.29
C MET A 193 9.22 14.74 11.34
N CYS A 194 8.84 13.47 11.42
CA CYS A 194 9.71 12.32 11.21
C CYS A 194 9.33 11.64 9.89
N VAL A 195 10.33 11.26 9.09
CA VAL A 195 10.16 10.60 7.79
C VAL A 195 10.80 9.21 7.81
N PRO A 196 10.42 8.31 6.89
CA PRO A 196 11.04 6.99 6.79
C PRO A 196 12.56 7.04 6.62
N GLU A 197 13.25 6.07 7.23
CA GLU A 197 14.67 5.81 6.95
C GLU A 197 14.92 4.39 6.53
N LYS A 198 14.11 3.44 6.99
CA LYS A 198 14.29 2.03 6.64
C LYS A 198 12.96 1.31 6.52
N ILE A 199 12.95 0.27 5.71
CA ILE A 199 11.96 -0.81 5.75
C ILE A 199 12.64 -2.00 6.42
N ASN A 200 12.06 -2.50 7.51
CA ASN A 200 12.58 -3.66 8.23
C ASN A 200 11.60 -4.82 8.12
N LEU A 201 11.93 -5.80 7.28
CA LEU A 201 11.10 -6.98 7.07
C LEU A 201 11.15 -7.95 8.26
N GLY A 202 12.19 -7.86 9.09
CA GLY A 202 12.32 -8.65 10.31
C GLY A 202 11.36 -8.25 11.42
N THR A 203 10.89 -6.99 11.42
CA THR A 203 9.87 -6.49 12.37
C THR A 203 8.55 -6.13 11.71
N ASP A 204 8.47 -6.17 10.37
CA ASP A 204 7.29 -5.79 9.58
C ASP A 204 6.94 -4.29 9.69
N GLU A 205 7.96 -3.44 9.77
CA GLU A 205 7.79 -2.02 10.07
C GLU A 205 8.57 -1.11 9.12
N VAL A 206 8.04 0.10 8.92
CA VAL A 206 8.84 1.25 8.49
C VAL A 206 9.47 1.89 9.72
N VAL A 207 10.80 1.98 9.72
CA VAL A 207 11.56 2.67 10.76
C VAL A 207 11.67 4.13 10.38
N PHE A 208 11.21 5.01 11.27
CA PHE A 208 11.25 6.46 11.12
C PHE A 208 12.48 7.04 11.80
N GLY A 209 13.00 8.12 11.23
CA GLY A 209 14.15 8.83 11.77
C GLY A 209 13.78 9.74 12.93
N GLU A 210 14.79 10.46 13.39
CA GLU A 210 14.62 11.58 14.32
C GLU A 210 13.78 12.71 13.68
N THR A 211 13.31 13.61 14.52
CA THR A 211 12.64 14.83 14.07
C THR A 211 13.56 15.65 13.16
N LEU A 212 13.05 16.04 11.99
CA LEU A 212 13.79 16.84 11.02
C LEU A 212 14.07 18.24 11.57
N ALA A 213 15.34 18.66 11.50
CA ALA A 213 15.75 20.01 11.89
C ALA A 213 15.25 21.09 10.93
N THR A 214 15.02 20.74 9.67
CA THR A 214 14.44 21.63 8.66
C THR A 214 12.99 21.23 8.42
N PRO A 215 12.03 22.17 8.48
CA PRO A 215 10.63 21.90 8.15
C PRO A 215 10.46 21.32 6.73
N LEU A 216 9.47 20.47 6.57
CA LEU A 216 9.09 19.93 5.26
C LEU A 216 8.30 20.97 4.48
N SER A 217 8.82 21.41 3.33
CA SER A 217 8.08 22.27 2.41
C SER A 217 7.14 21.43 1.56
N ILE A 218 5.92 21.91 1.34
CA ILE A 218 4.98 21.28 0.39
C ILE A 218 5.24 21.70 -1.07
N GLY A 219 6.27 22.51 -1.34
CA GLY A 219 6.62 22.92 -2.70
C GLY A 219 5.53 23.77 -3.38
N VAL A 220 5.03 24.80 -2.70
CA VAL A 220 4.07 25.75 -3.29
C VAL A 220 4.68 26.43 -4.51
N THR A 221 3.94 26.47 -5.62
CA THR A 221 4.34 27.27 -6.78
C THR A 221 4.24 28.75 -6.41
N ALA A 222 5.34 29.49 -6.59
CA ALA A 222 5.40 30.90 -6.22
C ALA A 222 4.21 31.70 -6.77
N SER A 223 3.62 32.54 -5.92
CA SER A 223 2.49 33.42 -6.25
C SER A 223 1.15 32.71 -6.52
N THR A 224 0.90 31.57 -5.86
CA THR A 224 -0.41 30.91 -5.93
C THR A 224 -1.50 31.83 -5.38
N SER A 225 -2.45 32.23 -6.21
CA SER A 225 -3.55 33.12 -5.78
C SER A 225 -4.50 32.41 -4.83
N ILE A 226 -4.86 33.08 -3.74
CA ILE A 226 -5.83 32.57 -2.77
C ILE A 226 -7.21 33.10 -3.19
N THR A 227 -8.13 32.21 -3.54
CA THR A 227 -9.45 32.57 -4.08
C THR A 227 -10.57 31.98 -3.24
N ALA A 228 -11.81 32.40 -3.45
CA ALA A 228 -12.98 31.88 -2.75
C ALA A 228 -13.29 30.39 -3.03
N THR A 229 -12.55 29.74 -3.95
CA THR A 229 -12.67 28.31 -4.23
C THR A 229 -11.53 27.54 -3.58
N GLU A 230 -11.87 26.51 -2.79
CA GLU A 230 -10.88 25.59 -2.23
C GLU A 230 -10.01 25.00 -3.33
N THR A 231 -8.73 25.31 -3.28
CA THR A 231 -7.76 24.88 -4.28
C THR A 231 -6.66 24.09 -3.60
N PRO A 232 -6.37 22.85 -4.05
CA PRO A 232 -5.23 22.13 -3.54
C PRO A 232 -3.91 22.80 -3.94
N VAL A 233 -2.93 22.77 -3.04
CA VAL A 233 -1.64 23.44 -3.22
C VAL A 233 -0.49 22.50 -2.88
N GLY A 234 0.63 22.68 -3.58
CA GLY A 234 1.83 21.90 -3.35
C GLY A 234 1.67 20.40 -3.65
N HIS A 235 2.66 19.63 -3.24
CA HIS A 235 2.62 18.18 -3.19
C HIS A 235 2.16 17.69 -1.82
N ALA A 236 1.65 16.46 -1.78
CA ALA A 236 1.35 15.80 -0.51
C ALA A 236 2.64 15.51 0.27
N ILE A 237 2.50 15.40 1.59
CA ILE A 237 3.56 15.03 2.52
C ILE A 237 3.21 13.69 3.18
N MET A 238 4.17 12.78 3.23
CA MET A 238 4.09 11.46 3.84
C MET A 238 5.09 11.36 4.98
N VAL A 239 4.57 11.09 6.18
CA VAL A 239 5.33 11.17 7.44
C VAL A 239 4.94 10.03 8.37
N LYS A 240 5.67 9.91 9.48
CA LYS A 240 5.29 9.06 10.60
C LYS A 240 3.81 9.28 10.97
N PRO A 241 3.05 8.22 11.31
CA PRO A 241 1.67 8.35 11.72
C PRO A 241 1.43 9.46 12.77
N ILE A 242 0.44 10.31 12.52
CA ILE A 242 0.09 11.44 13.39
C ILE A 242 -1.28 11.18 14.04
N ALA A 243 -1.30 11.03 15.36
CA ALA A 243 -2.49 11.07 16.18
C ALA A 243 -2.64 12.47 16.82
N GLY A 244 -3.59 13.28 16.36
CA GLY A 244 -3.93 14.57 16.96
C GLY A 244 -3.40 15.78 16.20
N THR A 245 -2.42 16.50 16.74
CA THR A 245 -2.02 17.82 16.23
C THR A 245 -0.62 17.86 15.64
N PHE A 246 -0.40 18.76 14.69
CA PHE A 246 0.94 19.13 14.21
C PHE A 246 1.02 20.64 13.95
N VAL A 247 2.21 21.15 13.65
CA VAL A 247 2.47 22.58 13.51
C VAL A 247 2.96 22.92 12.11
N ILE A 248 2.47 24.05 11.57
CA ILE A 248 2.93 24.60 10.29
C ILE A 248 3.37 26.06 10.42
N SER A 249 4.20 26.50 9.46
CA SER A 249 4.42 27.90 9.12
C SER A 249 3.85 28.18 7.73
N VAL A 250 3.18 29.32 7.57
CA VAL A 250 2.53 29.72 6.32
C VAL A 250 3.00 31.12 5.95
N THR A 251 3.55 31.28 4.75
CA THR A 251 3.97 32.60 4.24
C THR A 251 3.12 32.99 3.04
N THR A 252 2.63 34.23 3.07
CA THR A 252 1.92 34.89 1.97
C THR A 252 2.73 36.08 1.44
N SER A 253 2.24 36.75 0.40
CA SER A 253 2.84 37.98 -0.11
C SER A 253 2.84 39.15 0.88
N THR A 254 2.01 39.10 1.93
CA THR A 254 1.82 40.22 2.86
C THR A 254 2.24 39.91 4.30
N LYS A 255 2.20 38.64 4.70
CA LYS A 255 2.44 38.21 6.09
C LYS A 255 2.89 36.76 6.19
N THR A 256 3.68 36.47 7.22
CA THR A 256 3.97 35.12 7.71
C THR A 256 3.17 34.82 8.98
N TYR A 257 2.60 33.61 9.02
CA TYR A 257 1.89 33.05 10.16
C TYR A 257 2.71 31.86 10.66
N ASP A 258 3.39 32.06 11.78
CA ASP A 258 4.26 31.03 12.34
C ASP A 258 3.57 30.26 13.47
N ASN A 259 3.95 29.00 13.65
CA ASN A 259 3.46 28.09 14.69
C ASN A 259 1.94 27.93 14.71
N VAL A 260 1.34 27.76 13.52
CA VAL A 260 -0.09 27.48 13.38
C VAL A 260 -0.32 26.00 13.70
N THR A 261 -1.09 25.73 14.75
CA THR A 261 -1.49 24.37 15.11
C THR A 261 -2.61 23.88 14.21
N VAL A 262 -2.42 22.70 13.62
CA VAL A 262 -3.41 21.95 12.87
C VAL A 262 -3.87 20.78 13.74
N THR A 263 -5.18 20.64 13.94
CA THR A 263 -5.78 19.50 14.64
C THR A 263 -6.41 18.56 13.63
N LEU A 264 -5.95 17.31 13.59
CA LEU A 264 -6.53 16.25 12.78
C LEU A 264 -7.70 15.61 13.54
N ASN A 265 -8.79 15.29 12.83
CA ASN A 265 -9.87 14.52 13.42
C ASN A 265 -9.43 13.05 13.54
N SER A 266 -9.82 12.38 14.63
CA SER A 266 -9.55 10.96 14.81
C SER A 266 -10.34 10.11 13.81
N VAL A 267 -9.72 9.07 13.28
CA VAL A 267 -10.36 8.02 12.46
C VAL A 267 -10.44 6.76 13.30
N ALA A 268 -11.64 6.22 13.52
CA ALA A 268 -11.87 5.17 14.52
C ALA A 268 -11.07 3.88 14.26
N GLU A 269 -10.87 3.51 13.00
CA GLU A 269 -10.12 2.32 12.60
C GLU A 269 -8.60 2.57 12.45
N HIS A 270 -8.18 3.84 12.50
CA HIS A 270 -6.80 4.29 12.29
C HIS A 270 -6.42 5.33 13.33
N LEU A 271 -6.55 4.97 14.61
CA LEU A 271 -6.35 5.88 15.75
C LEU A 271 -4.92 6.45 15.83
N ASP A 272 -3.93 5.73 15.28
CA ASP A 272 -2.55 6.17 15.17
C ASP A 272 -2.28 7.07 13.95
N GLY A 273 -3.24 7.16 13.02
CA GLY A 273 -3.14 7.88 11.75
C GLY A 273 -2.45 7.08 10.64
N ALA A 274 -2.03 5.84 10.89
CA ALA A 274 -1.34 5.03 9.91
C ALA A 274 -2.27 4.69 8.75
N GLY A 275 -1.78 4.92 7.53
CA GLY A 275 -2.55 4.71 6.34
C GLY A 275 -3.66 5.73 6.14
N VAL A 276 -3.73 6.87 6.84
CA VAL A 276 -4.78 7.90 6.66
C VAL A 276 -4.30 9.06 5.78
N ALA A 277 -5.17 9.62 4.93
CA ALA A 277 -4.88 10.75 4.05
C ALA A 277 -5.67 12.02 4.42
N TYR A 278 -5.14 12.85 5.31
CA TYR A 278 -5.83 14.07 5.74
C TYR A 278 -5.82 15.18 4.68
N THR A 279 -6.96 15.86 4.52
CA THR A 279 -7.06 17.09 3.72
C THR A 279 -7.15 18.28 4.67
N VAL A 280 -6.09 19.08 4.70
CA VAL A 280 -5.98 20.27 5.54
C VAL A 280 -6.37 21.49 4.72
N THR A 281 -7.51 22.11 5.05
CA THR A 281 -7.97 23.34 4.39
C THR A 281 -7.60 24.56 5.24
N LEU A 282 -6.77 25.43 4.68
CA LEU A 282 -6.41 26.71 5.28
C LEU A 282 -7.34 27.80 4.76
N THR A 283 -8.12 28.42 5.66
CA THR A 283 -8.99 29.55 5.32
C THR A 283 -8.33 30.86 5.71
N PHE A 284 -8.01 31.69 4.73
CA PHE A 284 -7.30 32.95 4.92
C PHE A 284 -8.28 34.11 5.09
N LYS A 285 -8.26 34.77 6.26
CA LYS A 285 -8.98 36.02 6.57
C LYS A 285 -7.96 37.07 7.05
N GLU A 286 -8.39 38.11 7.78
CA GLU A 286 -7.45 38.99 8.52
C GLU A 286 -6.55 38.21 9.51
N GLN A 287 -7.10 37.13 10.09
CA GLN A 287 -6.36 36.08 10.80
C GLN A 287 -6.56 34.74 10.06
N ILE A 288 -5.56 33.84 10.05
CA ILE A 288 -5.76 32.50 9.49
C ILE A 288 -6.63 31.67 10.44
N SER A 289 -7.68 31.07 9.90
CA SER A 289 -8.41 29.98 10.55
C SER A 289 -8.11 28.68 9.83
N VAL A 290 -7.80 27.63 10.58
CA VAL A 290 -7.50 26.30 10.03
C VAL A 290 -8.66 25.36 10.30
N SER A 291 -9.09 24.64 9.27
CA SER A 291 -9.92 23.46 9.42
C SER A 291 -9.21 22.28 8.75
N ALA A 292 -9.00 21.19 9.49
CA ALA A 292 -8.65 19.93 8.87
C ALA A 292 -9.91 19.09 8.75
N SER A 293 -10.20 18.61 7.55
CA SER A 293 -11.18 17.57 7.32
C SER A 293 -10.47 16.27 6.98
N VAL A 294 -11.07 15.17 7.42
CA VAL A 294 -10.61 13.85 6.98
C VAL A 294 -11.27 13.61 5.62
N ALA A 295 -10.45 13.38 4.61
CA ALA A 295 -10.85 12.46 3.57
C ALA A 295 -10.25 11.13 4.01
N ASP A 296 -11.04 10.07 4.10
CA ASP A 296 -10.46 8.83 4.57
C ASP A 296 -9.46 8.28 3.54
N TRP A 297 -8.50 7.48 4.01
CA TRP A 297 -7.92 6.40 3.19
C TRP A 297 -8.71 5.08 3.38
N SER A 298 -9.95 5.17 3.86
CA SER A 298 -10.83 4.06 4.27
C SER A 298 -12.30 4.55 4.34
N GLU A 299 -13.22 4.15 3.47
CA GLU A 299 -13.95 2.90 3.72
C GLU A 299 -13.95 2.03 2.47
N GLY A 300 -13.45 0.81 2.63
CA GLY A 300 -13.75 -0.32 1.77
C GLY A 300 -13.93 -1.53 2.67
N THR A 301 -15.17 -1.96 2.88
CA THR A 301 -15.44 -3.23 3.55
C THR A 301 -14.92 -4.37 2.67
N GLY A 302 -13.76 -4.93 3.02
CA GLY A 302 -13.25 -6.16 2.42
C GLY A 302 -13.87 -7.37 3.10
N SER A 303 -14.91 -7.95 2.51
CA SER A 303 -15.40 -9.27 2.93
C SER A 303 -14.54 -10.37 2.31
N ALA A 304 -13.86 -11.16 3.13
CA ALA A 304 -13.29 -12.44 2.71
C ALA A 304 -14.39 -13.52 2.82
N THR A 305 -14.70 -14.19 1.71
CA THR A 305 -15.35 -15.51 1.76
C THR A 305 -14.26 -16.55 1.64
N ILE A 306 -14.07 -17.34 2.70
CA ILE A 306 -13.30 -18.56 2.66
C ILE A 306 -14.18 -19.60 1.96
N GLY A 307 -13.73 -20.09 0.80
CA GLY A 307 -14.22 -21.33 0.21
C GLY A 307 -13.45 -22.50 0.79
#